data_AF-A0A957ETN5-F1
#
_entry.id   AF-A0A957ETN5-F1
#
_cell.length_a   1.000
_cell.length_b   1.000
_cell.length_c   1.000
_cell.angle_alpha   90.00
_cell.angle_beta   90.00
_cell.angle_gamma   90.00
#
_symmetry.space_group_name_H-M   'P 1'
#
loop_
_entity.id
_entity.type
_entity.pdbx_description
1 polymer ?
#
loop_
_entity_poly.entity_id
_entity_poly.type
_entity_poly.pdbx_seq_one_letter_code
_entity_poly.pdbx_strand_id
1 'polypeptide(L)'
;MELTLDERNELRRLMNKHLNMEAVVELAEELGVDPENLAGSTKSSKVRELIGHAERHLMMELLIATLVQLHGEVTWPRQTAVSPVRSVDKPGVNKPAADGCDITAVSAHLATITSLAFLQKSDLADALLATPTMNQPQGRQTAVNQLSRDIRYSINAGANPRLDTIGIIDACLNYPGGLAELVTIVHAFERGSQSMTALCQFILTLPKGS
;
A
#
# COMPACT_ATOMS: atom_id res chain seq x y z
N MET A 1 -1.90 13.80 8.36
CA MET A 1 -0.87 14.84 8.14
C MET A 1 -1.57 16.16 7.81
N GLU A 2 -1.38 17.20 8.60
CA GLU A 2 -1.87 18.55 8.26
C GLU A 2 -0.79 19.30 7.48
N LEU A 3 -1.12 19.80 6.29
CA LEU A 3 -0.26 20.72 5.54
C LEU A 3 -0.50 22.14 6.04
N THR A 4 0.58 22.91 6.13
CA THR A 4 0.48 24.36 6.33
C THR A 4 -0.21 25.01 5.11
N LEU A 5 -0.77 26.20 5.29
CA LEU A 5 -1.42 26.94 4.21
C LEU A 5 -0.45 27.20 3.04
N ASP A 6 0.81 27.49 3.35
CA ASP A 6 1.86 27.74 2.36
C ASP A 6 2.17 26.47 1.56
N GLU A 7 2.30 25.32 2.22
CA GLU A 7 2.48 24.03 1.55
C GLU A 7 1.28 23.69 0.66
N ARG A 8 0.05 23.93 1.13
CA ARG A 8 -1.16 23.70 0.33
C ARG A 8 -1.18 24.56 -0.95
N ASN A 9 -0.78 25.83 -0.82
CA ASN A 9 -0.70 26.74 -1.96
C ASN A 9 0.39 26.31 -2.95
N GLU A 10 1.53 25.84 -2.45
CA GLU A 10 2.60 25.34 -3.29
C GLU A 10 2.22 24.05 -4.02
N LEU A 11 1.55 23.10 -3.35
CA LEU A 11 1.03 21.89 -3.99
C LEU A 11 0.05 22.24 -5.11
N ARG A 12 -0.89 23.15 -4.83
CA ARG A 12 -1.84 23.63 -5.84
C ARG A 12 -1.11 24.27 -7.03
N ARG A 13 -0.07 25.07 -6.78
CA ARG A 13 0.71 25.73 -7.83
C ARG A 13 1.44 24.69 -8.70
N LEU A 14 2.08 23.69 -8.08
CA LEU A 14 2.78 22.61 -8.76
C LEU A 14 1.82 21.77 -9.62
N MET A 15 0.71 21.30 -9.05
CA MET A 15 -0.30 20.54 -9.77
C MET A 15 -0.87 21.32 -10.96
N ASN A 16 -1.18 22.61 -10.80
CA ASN A 16 -1.67 23.43 -11.91
C ASN A 16 -0.62 23.70 -12.99
N LYS A 17 0.66 23.70 -12.62
CA LYS A 17 1.76 23.92 -13.57
C LYS A 17 2.06 22.68 -14.39
N HIS A 18 2.06 21.50 -13.76
CA HIS A 18 2.54 20.26 -14.37
C HIS A 18 1.44 19.32 -14.88
N LEU A 19 0.22 19.39 -14.33
CA LEU A 19 -0.88 18.53 -14.75
C LEU A 19 -1.74 19.22 -15.82
N ASN A 20 -2.23 18.44 -16.78
CA ASN A 20 -3.36 18.82 -17.63
C ASN A 20 -4.68 18.36 -16.95
N MET A 21 -5.84 18.59 -17.58
CA MET A 21 -7.12 18.20 -16.98
C MET A 21 -7.27 16.68 -16.87
N GLU A 22 -6.83 15.95 -17.90
CA GLU A 22 -6.89 14.49 -17.98
C GLU A 22 -6.09 13.83 -16.84
N ALA A 23 -4.87 14.29 -16.59
CA ALA A 23 -4.04 13.81 -15.50
C ALA A 23 -4.63 14.09 -14.10
N VAL A 24 -5.42 15.16 -13.95
CA VAL A 24 -6.14 15.42 -12.69
C VAL A 24 -7.26 14.41 -12.48
N VAL A 25 -7.91 13.96 -13.56
CA VAL A 25 -8.95 12.92 -13.52
C VAL A 25 -8.33 11.57 -13.19
N GLU A 26 -7.27 11.18 -13.90
CA GLU A 26 -6.52 9.93 -13.64
C GLU A 26 -6.02 9.87 -12.19
N LEU A 27 -5.44 10.97 -11.69
CA LEU A 27 -5.00 11.06 -10.29
C LEU A 27 -6.17 10.93 -9.30
N ALA A 28 -7.36 11.45 -9.61
CA ALA A 28 -8.53 11.28 -8.76
C ALA A 28 -8.98 9.81 -8.74
N GLU A 29 -9.01 9.15 -9.89
CA GLU A 29 -9.39 7.74 -10.03
C GLU A 29 -8.43 6.81 -9.29
N GLU A 30 -7.12 7.04 -9.38
CA GLU A 30 -6.10 6.30 -8.63
C GLU A 30 -6.24 6.45 -7.10
N LEU A 31 -6.78 7.59 -6.65
CA LEU A 31 -7.12 7.82 -5.25
C LEU A 31 -8.49 7.26 -4.87
N GLY A 32 -9.23 6.64 -5.79
CA GLY A 32 -10.59 6.15 -5.58
C GLY A 32 -11.62 7.27 -5.41
N VAL A 33 -11.31 8.47 -5.89
CA VAL A 33 -12.19 9.64 -5.87
C VAL A 33 -12.88 9.76 -7.22
N ASP A 34 -14.20 9.70 -7.23
CA ASP A 34 -14.99 9.93 -8.45
C ASP A 34 -14.76 11.36 -8.97
N PRO A 35 -14.20 11.55 -10.19
CA PRO A 35 -13.87 12.85 -10.74
C PRO A 35 -15.10 13.73 -10.98
N GLU A 36 -16.30 13.15 -11.14
CA GLU A 36 -17.56 13.89 -11.28
C GLU A 36 -18.01 14.52 -9.96
N ASN A 37 -17.59 13.95 -8.82
CA ASN A 37 -17.87 14.51 -7.50
C ASN A 37 -16.94 15.68 -7.12
N LEU A 38 -15.89 15.95 -7.91
CA LEU A 38 -15.03 17.12 -7.72
C LEU A 38 -15.68 18.37 -8.32
N ALA A 39 -16.05 19.32 -7.46
CA ALA A 39 -16.71 20.55 -7.87
C ALA A 39 -15.85 21.44 -8.79
N GLY A 40 -16.53 22.10 -9.73
CA GLY A 40 -15.94 23.06 -10.66
C GLY A 40 -15.55 22.47 -12.02
N SER A 41 -15.63 23.32 -13.05
CA SER A 41 -15.36 22.96 -14.45
C SER A 41 -13.93 23.24 -14.91
N THR A 42 -13.13 23.96 -14.10
CA THR A 42 -11.76 24.33 -14.44
C THR A 42 -10.75 23.42 -13.74
N LYS A 43 -9.59 23.23 -14.37
CA LYS A 43 -8.47 22.46 -13.80
C LYS A 43 -8.11 22.97 -12.40
N SER A 44 -7.99 24.29 -12.24
CA SER A 44 -7.65 24.89 -10.95
C SER A 44 -8.71 24.66 -9.88
N SER A 45 -9.99 24.58 -10.25
CA SER A 45 -11.06 24.23 -9.31
C SER A 45 -10.99 22.76 -8.91
N LYS A 46 -10.82 21.84 -9.87
CA LYS A 46 -10.71 20.39 -9.56
C LYS A 46 -9.47 20.07 -8.73
N VAL A 47 -8.32 20.66 -9.03
CA VAL A 47 -7.10 20.52 -8.19
C VAL A 47 -7.35 21.00 -6.76
N ARG A 48 -8.06 22.13 -6.60
CA ARG A 48 -8.42 22.65 -5.27
C ARG A 48 -9.31 21.67 -4.50
N GLU A 49 -10.34 21.15 -5.16
CA GLU A 49 -11.28 20.21 -4.52
C GLU A 49 -10.62 18.87 -4.20
N LEU A 50 -9.75 18.37 -5.08
CA LEU A 50 -9.01 17.12 -4.85
C LEU A 50 -8.10 17.23 -3.63
N ILE A 51 -7.35 18.33 -3.50
CA ILE A 51 -6.52 18.60 -2.31
C ILE A 51 -7.41 18.66 -1.06
N GLY A 52 -8.52 19.41 -1.11
CA GLY A 52 -9.45 19.52 0.03
C GLY A 52 -10.10 18.18 0.41
N HIS A 53 -10.40 17.33 -0.58
CA HIS A 53 -10.89 15.97 -0.36
C HIS A 53 -9.81 15.12 0.33
N ALA A 54 -8.59 15.10 -0.19
CA ALA A 54 -7.48 14.36 0.40
C ALA A 54 -7.17 14.80 1.85
N GLU A 55 -7.33 16.09 2.17
CA GLU A 55 -7.20 16.58 3.55
C GLU A 55 -8.29 16.03 4.48
N ARG A 56 -9.56 16.11 4.08
CA ARG A 56 -10.69 15.63 4.89
C ARG A 56 -10.61 14.14 5.18
N HIS A 57 -10.06 13.36 4.25
CA HIS A 57 -9.96 11.91 4.34
C HIS A 57 -8.57 11.43 4.80
N LEU A 58 -7.67 12.34 5.20
CA LEU A 58 -6.29 12.04 5.63
C LEU A 58 -5.45 11.29 4.57
N MET A 59 -5.77 11.45 3.29
CA MET A 59 -5.11 10.79 2.14
C MET A 59 -4.01 11.65 1.51
N MET A 60 -3.52 12.67 2.22
CA MET A 60 -2.55 13.62 1.66
C MET A 60 -1.21 12.95 1.27
N GLU A 61 -0.77 11.98 2.07
CA GLU A 61 0.45 11.22 1.74
C GLU A 61 0.28 10.39 0.48
N LEU A 62 -0.90 9.77 0.31
CA LEU A 62 -1.22 9.00 -0.89
C LEU A 62 -1.28 9.91 -2.12
N LEU A 63 -1.93 11.09 -2.02
CA LEU A 63 -1.98 12.07 -3.10
C LEU A 63 -0.56 12.47 -3.56
N ILE A 64 0.35 12.77 -2.63
CA ILE A 64 1.72 13.15 -2.96
C ILE A 64 2.49 11.96 -3.57
N ALA A 65 2.34 10.76 -3.00
CA ALA A 65 3.00 9.56 -3.52
C ALA A 65 2.55 9.24 -4.95
N THR A 66 1.24 9.22 -5.20
CA THR A 66 0.67 8.97 -6.53
C THR A 66 1.05 10.07 -7.52
N LEU A 67 1.07 11.34 -7.09
CA LEU A 67 1.49 12.46 -7.93
C LEU A 67 2.95 12.29 -8.39
N VAL A 68 3.85 11.89 -7.49
CA VAL A 68 5.27 11.66 -7.81
C VAL A 68 5.45 10.42 -8.68
N GLN A 69 4.65 9.38 -8.46
CA GLN A 69 4.69 8.15 -9.25
C GLN A 69 4.23 8.37 -10.70
N LEU A 70 3.11 9.07 -10.90
CA LEU A 70 2.56 9.36 -12.23
C LEU A 70 3.36 10.46 -12.95
N HIS A 71 3.86 11.43 -12.21
CA HIS A 71 4.56 12.60 -12.76
C HIS A 71 5.88 12.81 -12.05
N GLY A 72 6.85 11.93 -12.33
CA GLY A 72 8.20 11.94 -11.74
C GLY A 72 9.00 13.24 -11.90
N GLU A 73 8.52 14.21 -12.68
CA GLU A 73 9.08 15.56 -12.75
C GLU A 73 8.65 16.49 -11.60
N VAL A 74 7.58 16.16 -10.88
CA VAL A 74 7.07 16.98 -9.77
C VAL A 74 7.93 16.74 -8.54
N THR A 75 8.96 17.58 -8.37
CA THR A 75 9.78 17.56 -7.16
C THR A 75 9.02 18.24 -6.02
N TRP A 76 8.56 17.46 -5.04
CA TRP A 76 7.92 18.00 -3.84
C TRP A 76 9.01 18.41 -2.81
N PRO A 77 9.08 19.68 -2.36
CA PRO A 77 10.18 20.17 -1.53
C PRO A 77 10.31 19.50 -0.15
N ARG A 78 9.31 18.72 0.27
CA ARG A 78 9.35 17.93 1.52
C ARG A 78 9.96 16.53 1.35
N GLN A 79 10.22 16.07 0.11
CA GLN A 79 10.92 14.81 -0.16
C GLN A 79 12.45 15.00 -0.07
N THR A 80 12.95 15.54 1.04
CA THR A 80 14.37 15.41 1.36
C THR A 80 14.56 14.10 2.12
N ALA A 81 15.19 13.12 1.44
CA ALA A 81 15.80 11.89 1.98
C ALA A 81 14.94 10.59 2.04
N VAL A 82 14.33 10.17 0.93
CA VAL A 82 14.05 8.73 0.73
C VAL A 82 14.78 8.26 -0.53
N SER A 83 15.77 7.38 -0.34
CA SER A 83 16.63 6.86 -1.41
C SER A 83 15.81 6.13 -2.50
N PRO A 84 16.20 6.24 -3.78
CA PRO A 84 15.44 5.65 -4.87
C PRO A 84 15.52 4.11 -4.81
N VAL A 85 14.35 3.46 -4.70
CA VAL A 85 14.20 2.00 -4.85
C VAL A 85 14.46 1.65 -6.32
N ARG A 86 15.49 0.84 -6.55
CA ARG A 86 15.91 0.37 -7.88
C ARG A 86 14.83 -0.52 -8.51
N SER A 87 14.56 -0.28 -9.80
CA SER A 87 13.73 -1.10 -10.68
C SER A 87 14.18 -2.57 -10.66
N VAL A 88 13.24 -3.49 -10.48
CA VAL A 88 13.48 -4.94 -10.47
C VAL A 88 13.34 -5.50 -11.88
N ASP A 89 14.47 -5.93 -12.44
CA ASP A 89 14.55 -6.77 -13.63
C ASP A 89 13.87 -8.14 -13.41
N LYS A 90 13.12 -8.61 -14.42
CA LYS A 90 12.54 -9.97 -14.48
C LYS A 90 13.65 -11.03 -14.57
N PRO A 91 13.64 -12.10 -13.74
CA PRO A 91 14.44 -13.29 -14.03
C PRO A 91 13.58 -14.48 -14.49
N GLY A 92 14.13 -15.15 -15.49
CA GLY A 92 13.64 -16.38 -16.07
C GLY A 92 13.69 -17.62 -15.17
N VAL A 93 13.27 -18.70 -15.80
CA VAL A 93 12.79 -19.98 -15.26
C VAL A 93 13.92 -20.94 -14.83
N ASN A 94 13.63 -21.72 -13.76
CA ASN A 94 14.18 -23.03 -13.31
C ASN A 94 15.42 -23.13 -12.39
N LYS A 95 15.20 -23.65 -11.16
CA LYS A 95 15.79 -24.89 -10.52
C LYS A 95 15.28 -24.97 -9.04
N PRO A 96 14.95 -26.16 -8.48
CA PRO A 96 14.45 -26.23 -7.09
C PRO A 96 15.61 -26.03 -6.10
N ALA A 97 15.76 -24.80 -5.63
CA ALA A 97 16.71 -24.43 -4.58
C ALA A 97 16.00 -24.49 -3.21
N ALA A 98 16.74 -24.89 -2.19
CA ALA A 98 16.33 -24.89 -0.79
C ALA A 98 15.54 -23.62 -0.43
N ASP A 99 14.40 -23.80 0.24
CA ASP A 99 13.47 -22.75 0.67
C ASP A 99 14.23 -21.56 1.30
N GLY A 100 14.41 -20.49 0.53
CA GLY A 100 15.16 -19.30 0.92
C GLY A 100 14.42 -18.37 1.90
N CYS A 101 13.18 -18.70 2.26
CA CYS A 101 12.43 -17.99 3.28
C CYS A 101 12.49 -18.76 4.59
N ASP A 102 13.28 -18.27 5.55
CA ASP A 102 13.17 -18.70 6.94
C ASP A 102 11.89 -18.12 7.55
N ILE A 103 10.78 -18.84 7.36
CA ILE A 103 9.46 -18.43 7.86
C ILE A 103 9.44 -18.27 9.39
N THR A 104 10.34 -18.94 10.11
CA THR A 104 10.42 -18.84 11.58
C THR A 104 10.99 -17.47 11.99
N ALA A 105 12.05 -17.02 11.32
CA ALA A 105 12.61 -15.68 11.51
C ALA A 105 11.59 -14.58 11.14
N VAL A 106 10.86 -14.77 10.03
CA VAL A 106 9.81 -13.84 9.58
C VAL A 106 8.68 -13.74 10.62
N SER A 107 8.14 -14.86 11.08
CA SER A 107 7.06 -14.87 12.07
C SER A 107 7.51 -14.27 13.41
N ALA A 108 8.75 -14.52 13.83
CA ALA A 108 9.31 -13.89 15.04
C ALA A 108 9.43 -12.37 14.90
N HIS A 109 9.85 -11.87 13.73
CA HIS A 109 9.93 -10.43 13.46
C HIS A 109 8.55 -9.77 13.46
N LEU A 110 7.58 -10.37 12.75
CA LEU A 110 6.19 -9.88 12.70
C LEU A 110 5.52 -9.83 14.07
N ALA A 111 5.83 -10.77 14.96
CA ALA A 111 5.30 -10.76 16.33
C ALA A 111 5.75 -9.53 17.15
N THR A 112 6.84 -8.87 16.74
CA THR A 112 7.31 -7.62 17.37
C THR A 112 6.69 -6.35 16.78
N ILE A 113 5.96 -6.47 15.68
CA ILE A 113 5.33 -5.34 15.01
C ILE A 113 3.93 -5.16 15.58
N THR A 114 3.75 -4.12 16.37
CA THR A 114 2.46 -3.75 16.98
C THR A 114 1.74 -2.65 16.20
N SER A 115 2.45 -1.91 15.36
CA SER A 115 1.88 -0.86 14.51
C SER A 115 2.74 -0.67 13.26
N LEU A 116 2.11 -0.20 12.19
CA LEU A 116 2.76 0.19 10.94
C LEU A 116 2.26 1.58 10.53
N ALA A 117 3.16 2.40 9.97
CA ALA A 117 2.78 3.63 9.31
C ALA A 117 1.96 3.34 8.05
N PHE A 118 1.20 4.34 7.58
CA PHE A 118 0.33 4.18 6.40
C PHE A 118 1.11 3.69 5.17
N LEU A 119 2.26 4.32 4.86
CA LEU A 119 3.11 3.91 3.74
C LEU A 119 3.60 2.45 3.87
N GLN A 120 3.94 2.01 5.08
CA GLN A 120 4.38 0.63 5.32
C GLN A 120 3.26 -0.39 5.13
N LYS A 121 2.02 -0.04 5.50
CA LYS A 121 0.84 -0.88 5.24
C LYS A 121 0.56 -0.99 3.75
N SER A 122 0.67 0.13 3.04
CA SER A 122 0.55 0.21 1.58
C SER A 122 1.58 -0.71 0.90
N ASP A 123 2.86 -0.57 1.25
CA ASP A 123 3.94 -1.38 0.69
C ASP A 123 3.79 -2.88 1.02
N LEU A 124 3.36 -3.19 2.24
CA LEU A 124 3.06 -4.58 2.64
C LEU A 124 1.88 -5.16 1.88
N ALA A 125 0.84 -4.37 1.63
CA ALA A 125 -0.31 -4.80 0.83
C ALA A 125 0.10 -5.09 -0.62
N ASP A 126 0.97 -4.26 -1.22
CA ASP A 126 1.49 -4.49 -2.56
C ASP A 126 2.37 -5.75 -2.61
N ALA A 127 3.22 -5.96 -1.60
CA ALA A 127 4.02 -7.18 -1.47
C ALA A 127 3.15 -8.45 -1.27
N LEU A 128 2.07 -8.37 -0.49
CA LEU A 128 1.11 -9.45 -0.35
C LEU A 128 0.38 -9.72 -1.67
N LEU A 129 -0.12 -8.69 -2.35
CA LEU A 129 -0.80 -8.82 -3.65
C LEU A 129 0.10 -9.32 -4.78
N ALA A 130 1.42 -9.23 -4.64
CA ALA A 130 2.35 -9.89 -5.55
C ALA A 130 2.32 -11.44 -5.42
N THR A 131 1.75 -11.97 -4.34
CA THR A 131 1.49 -13.42 -4.19
C THR A 131 0.19 -13.82 -4.89
N PRO A 132 0.20 -14.89 -5.71
CA PRO A 132 -1.01 -15.43 -6.35
C PRO A 132 -2.20 -15.63 -5.41
N THR A 133 -1.95 -16.13 -4.20
CA THR A 133 -2.96 -16.41 -3.17
C THR A 133 -3.71 -15.15 -2.77
N MET A 134 -3.01 -14.03 -2.50
CA MET A 134 -3.67 -12.79 -2.07
C MET A 134 -4.22 -11.97 -3.24
N ASN A 135 -3.64 -12.10 -4.43
CA ASN A 135 -4.10 -11.38 -5.62
C ASN A 135 -5.50 -11.83 -6.09
N GLN A 136 -5.79 -13.14 -5.95
CA GLN A 136 -7.09 -13.68 -6.34
C GLN A 136 -8.13 -13.48 -5.23
N PRO A 137 -9.34 -12.96 -5.52
CA PRO A 137 -10.38 -12.80 -4.50
C PRO A 137 -10.70 -14.08 -3.73
N GLN A 138 -10.76 -15.23 -4.44
CA GLN A 138 -11.00 -16.53 -3.82
C GLN A 138 -9.83 -16.97 -2.92
N GLY A 139 -8.59 -16.83 -3.40
CA GLY A 139 -7.40 -17.20 -2.62
C GLY A 139 -7.26 -16.36 -1.34
N ARG A 140 -7.53 -15.05 -1.44
CA ARG A 140 -7.52 -14.15 -0.29
C ARG A 140 -8.61 -14.50 0.72
N GLN A 141 -9.83 -14.78 0.26
CA GLN A 141 -10.90 -15.24 1.13
C GLN A 141 -10.55 -16.58 1.81
N THR A 142 -9.91 -17.50 1.08
CA THR A 142 -9.43 -18.76 1.66
C THR A 142 -8.38 -18.51 2.73
N ALA A 143 -7.40 -17.64 2.50
CA ALA A 143 -6.40 -17.26 3.51
C ALA A 143 -7.04 -16.64 4.75
N VAL A 144 -7.96 -15.69 4.57
CA VAL A 144 -8.73 -15.06 5.66
C VAL A 144 -9.56 -16.10 6.44
N ASN A 145 -10.12 -17.09 5.76
CA ASN A 145 -10.90 -18.14 6.42
C ASN A 145 -10.06 -19.06 7.32
N GLN A 146 -8.75 -19.15 7.07
CA GLN A 146 -7.80 -19.91 7.91
C GLN A 146 -7.31 -19.12 9.13
N LEU A 147 -7.51 -17.80 9.17
CA LEU A 147 -7.19 -17.00 10.35
C LEU A 147 -8.05 -17.42 11.55
N SER A 148 -7.53 -17.14 12.74
CA SER A 148 -8.24 -17.27 13.99
C SER A 148 -9.59 -16.56 13.93
N ARG A 149 -10.56 -17.14 14.63
CA ARG A 149 -11.97 -16.74 14.56
C ARG A 149 -12.15 -15.25 14.83
N ASP A 150 -11.42 -14.70 15.80
CA ASP A 150 -11.56 -13.32 16.23
C ASP A 150 -11.05 -12.34 15.16
N ILE A 151 -9.87 -12.61 14.57
CA ILE A 151 -9.34 -11.80 13.47
C ILE A 151 -10.30 -11.84 12.28
N ARG A 152 -10.73 -13.05 11.89
CA ARG A 152 -11.61 -13.24 10.72
C ARG A 152 -12.90 -12.43 10.82
N TYR A 153 -13.53 -12.37 11.99
CA TYR A 153 -14.78 -11.60 12.17
C TYR A 153 -14.58 -10.08 12.24
N SER A 154 -13.35 -9.61 12.43
CA SER A 154 -13.02 -8.18 12.42
C SER A 154 -12.77 -7.60 11.02
N ILE A 155 -12.60 -8.47 10.01
CA ILE A 155 -12.29 -8.07 8.64
C ILE A 155 -13.58 -7.70 7.90
N ASN A 156 -13.62 -6.49 7.36
CA ASN A 156 -14.66 -6.06 6.42
C ASN A 156 -14.16 -6.28 4.99
N ALA A 157 -14.80 -7.20 4.27
CA ALA A 157 -14.43 -7.50 2.89
C ALA A 157 -14.69 -6.30 1.96
N GLY A 158 -13.67 -5.89 1.21
CA GLY A 158 -13.73 -4.85 0.20
C GLY A 158 -13.79 -5.38 -1.24
N ALA A 159 -14.39 -4.61 -2.15
CA ALA A 159 -14.40 -4.96 -3.58
C ALA A 159 -13.05 -4.69 -4.27
N ASN A 160 -12.32 -3.66 -3.82
CA ASN A 160 -10.99 -3.33 -4.32
C ASN A 160 -9.93 -4.22 -3.63
N PRO A 161 -9.14 -5.03 -4.37
CA PRO A 161 -8.19 -5.98 -3.77
C PRO A 161 -7.15 -5.33 -2.84
N ARG A 162 -6.72 -4.12 -3.16
CA ARG A 162 -5.71 -3.38 -2.40
C ARG A 162 -6.28 -2.85 -1.09
N LEU A 163 -7.44 -2.20 -1.15
CA LEU A 163 -8.13 -1.72 0.05
C LEU A 163 -8.56 -2.88 0.95
N ASP A 164 -9.00 -3.99 0.36
CA ASP A 164 -9.34 -5.22 1.09
C ASP A 164 -8.12 -5.81 1.82
N THR A 165 -6.97 -5.87 1.14
CA THR A 165 -5.71 -6.34 1.74
C THR A 165 -5.23 -5.42 2.86
N ILE A 166 -5.36 -4.10 2.72
CA ILE A 166 -5.06 -3.15 3.80
C ILE A 166 -6.01 -3.38 4.99
N GLY A 167 -7.30 -3.59 4.75
CA GLY A 167 -8.27 -3.91 5.81
C GLY A 167 -7.92 -5.21 6.55
N ILE A 168 -7.42 -6.23 5.84
CA ILE A 168 -6.92 -7.47 6.44
C ILE A 168 -5.68 -7.20 7.29
N ILE A 169 -4.72 -6.41 6.81
CA ILE A 169 -3.51 -6.04 7.58
C ILE A 169 -3.89 -5.29 8.85
N ASP A 170 -4.80 -4.32 8.74
CA ASP A 170 -5.29 -3.54 9.89
C ASP A 170 -5.98 -4.42 10.93
N ALA A 171 -6.84 -5.34 10.48
CA ALA A 171 -7.42 -6.35 11.35
C ALA A 171 -6.32 -7.16 12.04
N CYS A 172 -5.37 -7.74 11.30
CA CYS A 172 -4.27 -8.53 11.85
C CYS A 172 -3.39 -7.76 12.87
N LEU A 173 -3.17 -6.46 12.68
CA LEU A 173 -2.39 -5.62 13.62
C LEU A 173 -3.12 -5.37 14.94
N ASN A 174 -4.45 -5.47 14.98
CA ASN A 174 -5.24 -5.32 16.21
C ASN A 174 -5.18 -6.56 17.13
N TYR A 175 -4.61 -7.68 16.64
CA TYR A 175 -4.48 -8.92 17.40
C TYR A 175 -3.00 -9.31 17.54
N PRO A 176 -2.51 -9.59 18.76
CA PRO A 176 -1.12 -10.01 18.96
C PRO A 176 -0.76 -11.23 18.09
N GLY A 177 0.26 -11.09 17.25
CA GLY A 177 0.71 -12.16 16.34
C GLY A 177 -0.18 -12.38 15.09
N GLY A 178 -1.26 -11.61 14.91
CA GLY A 178 -2.19 -11.79 13.79
C GLY A 178 -1.54 -11.62 12.42
N LEU A 179 -0.55 -10.72 12.29
CA LEU A 179 0.19 -10.54 11.05
C LEU A 179 1.12 -11.74 10.75
N ALA A 180 1.75 -12.32 11.78
CA ALA A 180 2.56 -13.53 11.65
C ALA A 180 1.70 -14.74 11.24
N GLU A 181 0.49 -14.84 11.79
CA GLU A 181 -0.50 -15.85 11.43
C GLU A 181 -0.87 -15.77 9.95
N LEU A 182 -1.22 -14.58 9.46
CA LEU A 182 -1.54 -14.34 8.04
C LEU A 182 -0.40 -14.76 7.12
N VAL A 183 0.83 -14.32 7.40
CA VAL A 183 1.98 -14.63 6.54
C VAL A 183 2.31 -16.12 6.57
N THR A 184 2.13 -16.80 7.70
CA THR A 184 2.29 -18.26 7.81
C THR A 184 1.28 -19.00 6.93
N ILE A 185 0.02 -18.55 6.93
CA ILE A 185 -1.04 -19.10 6.07
C ILE A 185 -0.70 -18.90 4.60
N VAL A 186 -0.35 -17.67 4.19
CA VAL A 186 0.02 -17.36 2.80
C VAL A 186 1.23 -18.18 2.37
N HIS A 187 2.26 -18.30 3.21
CA HIS A 187 3.42 -19.15 2.97
C HIS A 187 3.04 -20.62 2.72
N ALA A 188 2.06 -21.14 3.45
CA ALA A 188 1.61 -22.53 3.27
C ALA A 188 1.00 -22.79 1.89
N PHE A 189 0.36 -21.79 1.27
CA PHE A 189 -0.16 -21.85 -0.10
C PHE A 189 0.90 -21.56 -1.16
N GLU A 190 1.88 -20.72 -0.84
CA GLU A 190 2.88 -20.16 -1.77
C GLU A 190 4.25 -20.85 -1.72
N ARG A 191 4.32 -22.10 -1.25
CA ARG A 191 5.59 -22.80 -1.01
C ARG A 191 6.52 -22.75 -2.22
N GLY A 192 7.73 -22.23 -2.03
CA GLY A 192 8.76 -22.12 -3.06
C GLY A 192 8.51 -21.02 -4.10
N SER A 193 7.50 -20.16 -3.93
CA SER A 193 7.24 -19.06 -4.88
C SER A 193 8.22 -17.90 -4.69
N GLN A 194 8.62 -17.28 -5.81
CA GLN A 194 9.51 -16.11 -5.78
C GLN A 194 8.85 -14.92 -5.08
N SER A 195 7.54 -14.72 -5.30
CA SER A 195 6.76 -13.68 -4.62
C SER A 195 6.77 -13.87 -3.11
N MET A 196 6.68 -15.11 -2.61
CA MET A 196 6.76 -15.39 -1.18
C MET A 196 8.16 -15.08 -0.63
N THR A 197 9.22 -15.43 -1.36
CA THR A 197 10.60 -15.10 -0.94
C THR A 197 10.80 -13.58 -0.86
N ALA A 198 10.29 -12.84 -1.85
CA ALA A 198 10.33 -11.37 -1.85
C ALA A 198 9.52 -10.77 -0.70
N LEU A 199 8.33 -11.31 -0.41
CA LEU A 199 7.52 -10.91 0.74
C LEU A 199 8.27 -11.14 2.06
N CYS A 200 8.89 -12.31 2.24
CA CYS A 200 9.70 -12.61 3.43
C CYS A 200 10.85 -11.62 3.61
N GLN A 201 11.59 -11.32 2.53
CA GLN A 201 12.67 -10.34 2.56
C GLN A 201 12.16 -8.94 2.92
N PHE A 202 11.06 -8.49 2.30
CA PHE A 202 10.45 -7.21 2.60
C PHE A 202 10.04 -7.09 4.07
N ILE A 203 9.41 -8.12 4.63
CA ILE A 203 9.00 -8.13 6.04
C ILE A 203 10.19 -7.91 6.98
N LEU A 204 11.34 -8.53 6.70
CA LEU A 204 12.54 -8.36 7.51
C LEU A 204 13.14 -6.94 7.44
N THR A 205 12.73 -6.12 6.47
CA THR A 205 13.10 -4.70 6.40
C THR A 205 12.19 -3.78 7.19
N LEU A 206 11.01 -4.25 7.61
CA LEU A 206 10.08 -3.43 8.40
C LEU A 206 10.68 -3.10 9.78
N PRO A 207 10.45 -1.88 10.30
CA PRO A 207 10.94 -1.54 11.63
C PRO A 207 10.21 -2.35 12.70
N LYS A 208 10.93 -2.65 13.78
CA LYS A 208 10.34 -3.27 14.98
C LYS A 208 9.48 -2.25 15.71
N GLY A 209 8.38 -2.68 16.31
CA GLY A 209 7.61 -1.85 17.23
C GLY A 209 8.51 -1.39 18.37
N SER A 210 8.56 -0.07 18.63
CA SER A 210 9.29 0.53 19.74
C SER A 210 8.53 0.41 21.06
#